data_AF-A0A7T1MG97-F1
#
_entry.id   AF-A0A7T1MG97-F1
#
_cell.length_a   1.000
_cell.length_b   1.000
_cell.length_c   1.000
_cell.angle_alpha   90.00
_cell.angle_beta   90.00
_cell.angle_gamma   90.00
#
_symmetry.space_group_name_H-M   'P 1'
#
loop_
_entity.id
_entity.type
_entity.pdbx_description
1 polymer ?
#
loop_
_entity_poly.entity_id
_entity_poly.type
_entity_poly.pdbx_seq_one_letter_code
_entity_poly.pdbx_strand_id
1 'polypeptide(L)' 'MGEAKRRAAQGLPPRQKKPEPSVDTSPRLVTWLPLTRNQADRFVAITTRGAWIGIAALVLFWVTVRFIGPAAGWWTLADG' A
#
# COMPACT_ATOMS: atom_id res chain seq x y z
N MET A 1 11.59 -44.14 -9.09
CA MET A 1 12.56 -43.32 -8.32
C MET A 1 12.01 -41.90 -8.19
N GLY A 2 11.60 -41.48 -6.99
CA GLY A 2 10.91 -40.20 -6.75
C GLY A 2 11.77 -38.95 -6.95
N GLU A 3 11.15 -37.78 -7.11
CA GLU A 3 11.84 -36.51 -7.39
C GLU A 3 12.89 -36.13 -6.35
N ALA A 4 12.74 -36.60 -5.10
CA ALA A 4 13.75 -36.42 -4.05
C ALA A 4 15.09 -37.09 -4.42
N LYS A 5 15.06 -38.31 -4.96
CA LYS A 5 16.27 -39.01 -5.45
C LYS A 5 16.84 -38.33 -6.70
N ARG A 6 16.00 -37.76 -7.57
CA ARG A 6 16.44 -37.02 -8.77
C ARG A 6 17.17 -35.73 -8.40
N ARG A 7 16.68 -34.98 -7.40
CA ARG A 7 17.34 -33.76 -6.90
C ARG A 7 18.64 -34.05 -6.16
N ALA A 8 18.66 -35.12 -5.36
CA ALA A 8 19.86 -35.57 -4.68
C ALA A 8 20.98 -35.96 -5.66
N ALA A 9 20.65 -36.66 -6.75
CA ALA A 9 21.61 -36.98 -7.81
C ALA A 9 22.14 -35.75 -8.57
N GLN A 10 21.38 -34.64 -8.57
CA GLN A 10 21.76 -33.37 -9.18
C GLN A 10 22.44 -32.41 -8.19
N GLY A 11 22.69 -32.84 -6.94
CA GLY A 11 23.25 -31.99 -5.88
C GLY A 11 22.34 -30.83 -5.46
N LEU A 12 21.07 -30.85 -5.84
CA LEU A 12 20.12 -29.79 -5.55
C LEU A 12 19.54 -29.98 -4.14
N PRO A 13 19.43 -28.90 -3.35
CA PRO A 13 18.86 -28.97 -2.01
C PRO A 13 17.39 -29.44 -2.04
N PRO A 14 16.90 -30.05 -0.94
CA PRO A 14 15.50 -30.43 -0.82
C PRO A 14 14.58 -29.24 -1.11
N ARG A 15 13.45 -29.50 -1.79
CA ARG A 15 12.48 -28.44 -2.10
C ARG A 15 12.01 -27.82 -0.78
N GLN A 16 12.38 -26.57 -0.54
CA GLN A 16 11.90 -25.83 0.62
C GLN A 16 10.38 -25.71 0.52
N LYS A 17 9.69 -25.98 1.64
CA LYS A 17 8.25 -25.83 1.74
C LYS A 17 7.94 -24.34 1.49
N LYS A 18 7.17 -24.04 0.44
CA LYS A 18 6.75 -22.67 0.16
C LYS A 18 5.98 -22.18 1.40
N PRO A 19 6.29 -21.00 1.96
CA PRO A 19 5.53 -20.48 3.08
C PRO A 19 4.05 -20.40 2.66
N GLU A 20 3.20 -21.03 3.46
CA GLU A 20 1.76 -20.99 3.21
C GLU A 20 1.26 -19.56 3.43
N PRO A 21 0.28 -19.09 2.63
CA PRO A 21 -0.28 -17.76 2.82
C PRO A 21 -0.84 -17.64 4.24
N SER A 22 -0.45 -16.58 4.95
CA SER A 22 -0.95 -16.29 6.30
C SER A 22 -2.47 -16.13 6.26
N VAL A 23 -3.19 -17.09 6.84
CA VAL A 23 -4.65 -17.05 6.96
C VAL A 23 -5.01 -16.03 8.03
N ASP A 24 -5.91 -15.09 7.71
CA ASP A 24 -6.39 -14.08 8.66
C ASP A 24 -7.29 -14.73 9.72
N THR A 25 -6.80 -14.83 10.95
CA THR A 25 -7.50 -15.41 12.11
C THR A 25 -8.32 -14.38 12.90
N SER A 26 -8.44 -13.15 12.39
CA SER A 26 -9.15 -12.07 13.07
C SER A 26 -10.66 -12.33 13.12
N PRO A 27 -11.37 -11.89 14.18
CA PRO A 27 -12.82 -12.01 14.25
C PRO A 27 -13.48 -11.29 13.08
N ARG A 28 -14.58 -11.86 12.60
CA ARG A 28 -15.45 -11.21 11.62
C ARG A 28 -16.17 -10.04 12.27
N LEU A 29 -16.39 -8.97 11.52
CA LEU A 29 -17.13 -7.79 12.00
C LEU A 29 -18.59 -8.13 12.26
N VAL A 30 -19.19 -8.92 11.37
CA VAL A 30 -20.53 -9.49 11.50
C VAL A 30 -20.51 -10.91 10.95
N THR A 31 -21.30 -11.81 11.52
CA THR A 31 -21.25 -13.26 11.23
C THR A 31 -21.67 -13.63 9.81
N TRP A 32 -22.54 -12.84 9.19
CA TRP A 32 -23.10 -13.10 7.86
C TRP A 32 -22.24 -12.55 6.70
N LEU A 33 -21.25 -11.69 6.99
CA LEU A 33 -20.40 -11.07 5.98
C LEU A 33 -18.97 -11.58 6.11
N PRO A 34 -18.31 -12.01 5.02
CA PRO A 34 -16.94 -12.52 5.05
C PRO A 34 -15.92 -11.36 5.14
N LEU A 35 -16.11 -10.45 6.09
CA LEU A 35 -15.28 -9.26 6.31
C LEU A 35 -14.68 -9.32 7.72
N THR A 36 -13.35 -9.40 7.78
CA THR A 36 -12.60 -9.49 9.04
C THR A 36 -12.33 -8.10 9.61
N ARG A 37 -12.11 -8.02 10.92
CA ARG A 37 -11.72 -6.77 11.58
C ARG A 37 -10.45 -6.18 10.98
N ASN A 38 -9.46 -7.03 10.71
CA ASN A 38 -8.19 -6.63 10.14
C ASN A 38 -8.33 -6.07 8.72
N GLN A 39 -9.25 -6.56 7.91
CA GLN A 39 -9.54 -5.97 6.59
C GLN A 39 -10.07 -4.54 6.70
N ALA A 40 -10.99 -4.28 7.63
CA ALA A 40 -11.50 -2.92 7.86
C ALA A 40 -10.43 -1.98 8.41
N ASP A 41 -9.65 -2.43 9.40
CA ASP A 41 -8.59 -1.60 9.98
C ASP A 41 -7.51 -1.26 8.93
N ARG A 42 -7.17 -2.21 8.06
CA ARG A 42 -6.26 -1.96 6.92
C ARG A 42 -6.85 -0.97 5.92
N PHE A 43 -8.14 -1.07 5.61
CA PHE A 43 -8.82 -0.13 4.72
C PHE A 43 -8.78 1.30 5.28
N VAL A 44 -9.14 1.47 6.55
CA VAL A 44 -9.08 2.77 7.23
C VAL A 44 -7.64 3.28 7.25
N ALA A 45 -6.67 2.45 7.61
CA ALA A 45 -5.27 2.85 7.63
C ALA A 45 -4.76 3.36 6.27
N ILE A 46 -5.12 2.68 5.17
CA ILE A 46 -4.72 3.09 3.82
C ILE A 46 -5.42 4.39 3.42
N THR A 47 -6.73 4.51 3.65
CA THR A 47 -7.49 5.70 3.28
C THR A 47 -7.08 6.92 4.10
N THR A 48 -6.83 6.77 5.40
CA THR A 48 -6.28 7.84 6.25
C THR A 48 -4.90 8.29 5.76
N ARG A 49 -3.99 7.36 5.44
CA ARG A 49 -2.69 7.72 4.85
C ARG A 49 -2.85 8.45 3.51
N GLY A 50 -3.76 7.98 2.66
CA GLY A 50 -4.09 8.64 1.39
C GLY A 50 -4.63 10.05 1.58
N ALA A 51 -5.49 10.27 2.58
CA ALA A 51 -6.02 11.59 2.90
C ALA A 51 -4.90 12.57 3.29
N TRP A 52 -3.96 12.14 4.14
CA TRP A 52 -2.80 12.95 4.49
C TRP A 52 -1.92 13.30 3.28
N ILE A 53 -1.72 12.37 2.35
CA ILE A 53 -1.02 12.64 1.08
C ILE A 53 -1.78 13.69 0.27
N GLY A 54 -3.11 13.57 0.16
CA GLY A 54 -3.95 14.52 -0.56
C GLY A 54 -3.88 15.93 0.05
N ILE A 55 -3.93 16.04 1.38
CA ILE A 55 -3.79 17.33 2.07
C ILE A 55 -2.41 17.93 1.80
N ALA A 56 -1.33 17.15 1.93
CA ALA A 56 0.02 17.63 1.65
C ALA A 56 0.18 18.09 0.21
N ALA A 57 -0.37 17.34 -0.75
CA ALA A 57 -0.36 17.70 -2.17
C ALA A 57 -1.14 18.99 -2.43
N LEU A 58 -2.30 19.17 -1.79
CA LEU A 58 -3.11 20.39 -1.92
C LEU A 58 -2.37 21.62 -1.36
N VAL A 59 -1.72 21.48 -0.20
CA VAL A 59 -0.91 22.56 0.38
C VAL A 59 0.27 22.89 -0.53
N LEU A 60 0.99 21.88 -1.02
CA LEU A 60 2.11 22.09 -1.94
C LEU A 60 1.66 22.77 -3.24
N PHE A 61 0.54 22.33 -3.81
CA PHE A 61 -0.06 22.95 -4.98
C PHE A 61 -0.42 24.41 -4.69
N TRP A 62 -1.10 24.68 -3.58
CA TRP A 62 -1.46 26.03 -3.16
C TRP A 62 -0.23 26.94 -3.01
N VAL A 63 0.84 26.47 -2.36
CA VAL A 63 2.10 27.22 -2.22
C VAL A 63 2.74 27.47 -3.58
N THR A 64 2.74 26.45 -4.45
CA THR A 64 3.29 26.57 -5.80
C THR A 64 2.54 27.63 -6.60
N VAL A 65 1.21 27.59 -6.55
CA VAL A 65 0.36 28.55 -7.25
C VAL A 65 0.56 29.97 -6.71
N ARG A 66 0.63 30.11 -5.37
CA ARG A 66 0.57 31.42 -4.72
C ARG A 66 1.90 32.12 -4.56
N PHE A 67 3.00 31.37 -4.48
CA PHE A 67 4.33 31.91 -4.23
C PHE A 67 5.33 31.57 -5.34
N ILE A 68 5.47 30.29 -5.69
CA ILE A 68 6.48 29.86 -6.67
C ILE A 68 6.15 30.41 -8.05
N GLY A 69 4.90 30.32 -8.51
CA GLY A 69 4.48 30.84 -9.80
C GLY A 69 4.77 32.33 -9.99
N PRO A 70 4.30 33.21 -9.07
CA PRO A 70 4.62 34.63 -9.14
C PRO A 70 6.12 34.93 -9.00
N ALA A 71 6.84 34.26 -8.09
CA ALA A 71 8.28 34.48 -7.90
C ALA A 71 9.12 34.01 -9.10
N ALA A 72 8.69 32.96 -9.79
CA ALA A 72 9.31 32.47 -11.02
C ALA A 72 8.87 33.24 -12.28
N GLY A 73 7.92 34.18 -12.15
CA GLY A 73 7.40 34.98 -13.26
C GLY A 73 6.47 34.23 -14.21
N TRP A 74 5.90 33.09 -13.82
CA TRP A 74 5.01 32.29 -14.68
C TRP A 74 3.63 32.93 -14.86
N TRP A 75 3.12 33.61 -13.84
CA TRP A 75 1.90 34.41 -13.87
C TRP A 75 1.94 35.46 -12.77
N THR A 76 1.12 36.49 -12.93
CA THR A 76 0.86 37.49 -11.91
C THR A 76 -0.55 37.29 -11.35
N LEU A 77 -0.74 37.62 -10.08
CA LEU A 77 -2.06 37.57 -9.48
C LEU A 77 -2.87 38.75 -10.03
N ALA A 78 -4.12 38.48 -10.42
CA ALA A 78 -4.98 39.51 -11.01
C ALA A 78 -5.45 40.55 -9.99
N ASP A 79 -5.47 40.20 -8.71
CA ASP A 79 -5.96 41.05 -7.62
C ASP A 79 -4.87 41.96 -7.01
N GLY A 80 -3.85 42.29 -7.80
CA GLY A 80 -2.74 43.17 -7.43
C GLY A 80 -2.95 44.62 -7.82
#